data_AF-A0A8H2JJH7-F1
#
_entry.id   AF-A0A8H2JJH7-F1
#
_cell.length_a   1.000
_cell.length_b   1.000
_cell.length_c   1.000
_cell.angle_alpha   90.00
_cell.angle_beta   90.00
_cell.angle_gamma   90.00
#
_symmetry.space_group_name_H-M   'P 1'
#
loop_
_entity.id
_entity.type
_entity.pdbx_description
1 polymer ?
#
loop_
_entity_poly.entity_id
_entity_poly.type
_entity_poly.pdbx_seq_one_letter_code
_entity_poly.pdbx_strand_id
1 'polypeptide(L)' 'MSYPLEKPIAPADDDCCGGGACNPCVWDHYYAELQKWRIAQAKIREQQQVEAASKAP' A
#
# COMPACT_ATOMS: atom_id res chain seq x y z
N MET A 1 -14.91 11.06 -0.40
CA MET A 1 -13.46 11.25 -0.64
C MET A 1 -12.77 9.89 -0.68
N SER A 2 -12.59 9.30 -1.86
CA SER A 2 -11.69 8.16 -2.06
C SER A 2 -10.33 8.71 -2.45
N TYR A 3 -9.52 9.10 -1.46
CA TYR A 3 -8.12 9.38 -1.73
C TYR A 3 -7.49 8.06 -2.19
N PRO A 4 -6.89 7.98 -3.40
CA PRO A 4 -6.16 6.79 -3.78
C PRO A 4 -5.10 6.57 -2.70
N LEU A 5 -5.10 5.38 -2.09
CA LEU A 5 -4.03 5.01 -1.16
C LEU A 5 -2.72 5.18 -1.93
N GLU A 6 -1.92 6.15 -1.52
CA GLU A 6 -0.60 6.39 -2.08
C GLU A 6 0.33 5.27 -1.64
N LYS A 7 1.27 4.87 -2.50
CA LYS A 7 2.19 3.79 -2.18
C LYS A 7 3.07 4.24 -1.02
N PRO A 8 3.14 3.48 0.10
CA PRO A 8 4.00 3.87 1.20
C PRO A 8 5.46 3.86 0.75
N ILE A 9 6.22 4.82 1.25
CA ILE A 9 7.65 4.96 0.98
C ILE A 9 8.38 4.03 1.95
N ALA A 10 9.32 3.24 1.42
CA ALA A 10 10.13 2.37 2.26
C ALA A 10 11.02 3.23 3.17
N PRO A 11 11.12 2.90 4.47
CA PRO A 11 12.07 3.57 5.36
C PRO A 11 13.49 3.34 4.87
N ALA A 12 14.41 4.26 5.21
CA ALA A 12 15.83 4.03 4.94
C ALA A 12 16.35 2.89 5.82
N ASP A 13 17.39 2.20 5.37
CA ASP A 13 18.01 1.14 6.18
C ASP A 13 18.56 1.68 7.51
N ASP A 14 18.96 2.97 7.54
CA ASP A 14 19.40 3.70 8.73
C ASP A 14 18.26 4.09 9.70
N ASP A 15 17.00 4.14 9.24
CA ASP A 15 15.83 4.38 10.11
C ASP A 15 15.46 3.10 10.90
N CYS A 16 15.97 1.96 10.46
CA CYS A 16 15.85 0.70 11.18
C CYS A 16 17.07 0.54 12.09
N CYS A 17 16.85 0.10 13.34
CA CYS A 17 17.91 -0.25 14.29
C CYS A 17 18.78 -1.47 13.82
N GLY A 18 18.67 -1.89 12.56
CA GLY A 18 19.50 -2.92 11.91
C GLY A 18 19.28 -4.36 12.39
N GLY A 19 18.55 -4.57 13.48
CA GLY A 19 18.49 -5.87 14.15
C GLY A 19 17.15 -6.28 14.77
N GLY A 20 16.04 -5.61 14.43
CA GLY A 20 14.73 -5.92 15.02
C GLY A 20 14.64 -5.66 16.53
N ALA A 21 15.61 -4.95 17.11
CA ALA A 21 15.65 -4.60 18.53
C ALA A 21 14.83 -3.33 18.86
N CYS A 22 14.49 -2.52 17.85
CA CYS A 22 13.59 -1.40 18.02
C CYS A 22 12.13 -1.90 17.99
N ASN A 23 11.41 -1.68 19.09
CA ASN A 23 9.96 -1.86 19.14
C ASN A 23 9.33 -0.51 19.52
N PRO A 24 8.57 0.14 18.62
CA PRO A 24 8.05 -0.36 17.34
C PRO A 24 9.07 -0.31 16.18
N CYS A 25 9.11 -1.36 15.36
CA CYS A 25 9.93 -1.42 14.15
C CYS A 25 9.28 -0.60 13.02
N VAL A 26 10.05 0.27 12.36
CA VAL A 26 9.58 1.09 11.23
C VAL A 26 9.09 0.24 10.05
N TRP A 27 9.68 -0.95 9.89
CA TRP A 27 9.29 -1.89 8.85
C TRP A 27 7.91 -2.52 9.09
N ASP A 28 7.53 -2.77 10.35
CA ASP A 28 6.20 -3.32 10.66
C ASP A 28 5.10 -2.35 10.22
N HIS A 29 5.29 -1.07 10.53
CA HIS A 29 4.38 -0.01 10.08
C HIS A 29 4.35 0.08 8.53
N TYR A 30 5.53 0.06 7.89
CA TYR A 30 5.62 0.08 6.44
C TYR A 30 4.88 -1.10 5.78
N TYR A 31 5.06 -2.32 6.27
CA TYR A 31 4.41 -3.50 5.72
C TYR A 31 2.89 -3.48 5.94
N ALA A 32 2.43 -2.98 7.09
CA ALA A 32 1.01 -2.81 7.37
C ALA A 32 0.34 -1.84 6.37
N GLU A 33 0.96 -0.69 6.12
CA GLU A 33 0.48 0.27 5.13
C GLU A 33 0.59 -0.27 3.70
N LEU A 34 1.68 -1.00 3.39
CA LEU A 34 1.88 -1.60 2.07
C LEU A 34 0.83 -2.66 1.77
N GLN A 35 0.42 -3.44 2.77
CA GLN A 35 -0.66 -4.41 2.63
C GLN A 35 -1.99 -3.72 2.31
N LYS A 36 -2.34 -2.64 3.03
CA LYS A 36 -3.55 -1.84 2.76
C LYS A 36 -3.53 -1.29 1.33
N TRP A 37 -2.38 -0.76 0.92
CA TRP A 37 -2.17 -0.25 -0.44
C TRP A 37 -2.39 -1.32 -1.51
N ARG A 38 -1.81 -2.51 -1.35
CA ARG A 38 -1.98 -3.63 -2.29
C ARG A 38 -3.45 -4.03 -2.43
N ILE A 39 -4.18 -4.14 -1.32
CA ILE A 39 -5.61 -4.48 -1.31
C ILE A 39 -6.43 -3.42 -2.05
N ALA A 40 -6.15 -2.14 -1.79
CA ALA A 40 -6.85 -1.05 -2.46
C ALA A 40 -6.53 -0.98 -3.95
N GLN A 41 -5.27 -1.19 -4.34
CA GLN A 41 -4.88 -1.23 -5.75
C GLN A 41 -5.58 -2.37 -6.50
N ALA A 42 -5.72 -3.54 -5.87
CA ALA A 42 -6.47 -4.65 -6.45
C ALA A 42 -7.94 -4.26 -6.71
N LYS A 43 -8.61 -3.69 -5.69
CA LYS A 43 -10.00 -3.20 -5.82
C LYS A 43 -10.15 -2.13 -6.91
N ILE A 44 -9.21 -1.20 -7.01
CA ILE A 44 -9.24 -0.15 -8.04
C ILE A 44 -9.10 -0.80 -9.43
N ARG A 45 -8.19 -1.75 -9.61
CA ARG A 45 -8.03 -2.46 -10.90
C ARG A 45 -9.29 -3.24 -11.27
N GLU A 46 -9.90 -3.93 -10.32
CA GLU A 46 -11.17 -4.64 -10.54
C GLU A 46 -12.29 -3.67 -10.93
N GLN A 47 -12.43 -2.55 -10.19
CA GLN A 47 -13.42 -1.52 -10.50
C GLN A 47 -13.18 -0.88 -11.88
N GLN A 48 -11.93 -0.57 -12.23
CA GLN A 48 -11.57 -0.03 -13.53
C GLN A 48 -11.87 -1.00 -14.67
N GLN A 49 -11.65 -2.30 -14.47
CA GLN A 49 -11.99 -3.31 -15.47
C GLN A 49 -13.50 -3.45 -15.66
N VAL A 50 -14.27 -3.48 -14.57
CA VAL A 50 -15.74 -3.53 -14.61
C VAL A 50 -16.32 -2.27 -15.26
N GLU A 51 -15.82 -1.09 -14.88
CA GLU A 51 -16.27 0.18 -15.43
C GLU A 51 -15.91 0.31 -16.92
N ALA A 52 -14.69 -0.06 -17.32
CA ALA A 52 -14.27 -0.07 -18.73
C ALA A 52 -15.09 -1.05 -19.57
N ALA A 53 -15.42 -2.23 -19.04
CA ALA A 53 -16.29 -3.20 -19.73
C ALA A 53 -17.73 -2.71 -19.84
N SER A 54 -18.25 -2.00 -18.82
CA SER A 54 -19.61 -1.44 -18.81
C SER A 54 -19.80 -0.25 -19.75
N LYS A 55 -18.70 0.42 -20.13
CA LYS A 55 -18.71 1.61 -20.99
C LYS A 55 -18.43 1.30 -22.47
N ALA A 56 -18.24 0.03 -22.83
CA ALA A 56 -18.11 -0.38 -24.23
C ALA A 56 -19.49 -0.36 -24.92
N PRO A 57 -19.68 0.41 -26.01
CA PRO A 57 -20.93 0.48 -26.77
C PRO A 57 -21.21 -0.77 -27.61
#